data_AF-A0A2N0L7Z3-F1
#
_entry.id   AF-A0A2N0L7Z3-F1
#
_cell.length_a   1.000
_cell.length_b   1.000
_cell.length_c   1.000
_cell.angle_alpha   90.00
_cell.angle_beta   90.00
_cell.angle_gamma   90.00
#
_symmetry.space_group_name_H-M   'P 1'
#
loop_
_entity.id
_entity.type
_entity.pdbx_description
1 polymer ?
#
loop_
_entity_poly.entity_id
_entity_poly.type
_entity_poly.pdbx_seq_one_letter_code
_entity_poly.pdbx_strand_id
1 'polypeptide(L)' 'MADLNKDEIRAMGKAVGLDIQDPELTEVMYSLNALLEALDQINPPGLDSVEPLPIILPPA' A
#
# COMPACT_ATOMS: atom_id res chain seq x y z
N MET A 1 -6.79 8.42 -2.74
CA MET A 1 -5.88 8.40 -1.56
C MET A 1 -4.75 9.43 -1.74
N ALA A 2 -4.02 9.84 -0.68
CA ALA A 2 -2.89 10.78 -0.83
C ALA A 2 -1.61 10.05 -1.29
N ASP A 3 -0.79 10.72 -2.10
CA ASP A 3 0.49 10.19 -2.58
C ASP A 3 1.50 10.02 -1.44
N LEU A 4 2.25 8.92 -1.49
CA LEU A 4 3.33 8.60 -0.58
C LEU A 4 4.62 9.32 -0.98
N ASN A 5 5.33 9.87 0.00
CA ASN A 5 6.66 10.43 -0.16
C ASN A 5 7.77 9.43 0.18
N LYS A 6 9.03 9.75 -0.16
CA LYS A 6 10.18 8.85 0.04
C LYS A 6 10.39 8.40 1.49
N ASP A 7 10.09 9.23 2.49
CA ASP A 7 10.26 8.86 3.89
C ASP A 7 9.21 7.83 4.34
N GLU A 8 7.98 7.96 3.84
CA GLU A 8 6.90 6.98 4.07
C GLU A 8 7.24 5.63 3.42
N ILE A 9 7.71 5.64 2.17
CA ILE A 9 8.13 4.42 1.47
C ILE A 9 9.28 3.74 2.19
N ARG A 10 10.27 4.52 2.69
CA ARG A 10 11.39 3.98 3.46
C ARG A 10 10.91 3.34 4.78
N ALA A 11 9.99 3.98 5.49
CA ALA A 11 9.41 3.44 6.71
C ALA A 11 8.65 2.13 6.45
N MET A 12 7.86 2.07 5.37
CA MET A 12 7.15 0.86 4.97
C MET A 12 8.10 -0.29 4.59
N GLY A 13 9.17 0.01 3.84
CA GLY A 13 10.22 -0.96 3.54
C GLY A 13 10.83 -1.55 4.81
N LYS A 14 11.20 -0.70 5.78
CA LYS A 14 11.76 -1.15 7.06
C LYS A 14 10.79 -2.02 7.86
N ALA A 15 9.49 -1.73 7.80
CA ALA A 15 8.47 -2.53 8.49
C ALA A 15 8.41 -3.99 8.00
N VAL A 16 8.77 -4.23 6.73
CA VAL A 16 8.85 -5.58 6.14
C VAL A 16 10.28 -6.11 6.04
N GLY A 17 11.24 -5.46 6.72
CA GLY A 17 12.64 -5.89 6.75
C GLY A 17 13.44 -5.56 5.48
N LEU A 18 12.93 -4.68 4.62
CA LEU A 18 13.63 -4.20 3.42
C LEU A 18 14.33 -2.87 3.69
N ASP A 19 15.55 -2.75 3.18
CA ASP A 19 16.30 -1.49 3.18
C ASP A 19 16.43 -0.96 1.74
N ILE A 20 15.52 -0.06 1.37
CA ILE A 20 15.43 0.47 0.00
C ILE A 20 16.23 1.77 -0.07
N GLN A 21 17.17 1.82 -1.01
CA GLN A 21 18.07 2.96 -1.25
C GLN A 21 17.71 3.65 -2.57
N ASP A 22 18.24 4.85 -2.83
CA ASP A 22 18.15 5.46 -4.16
C ASP A 22 19.13 4.75 -5.12
N PRO A 23 18.75 4.53 -6.40
CA PRO A 23 17.56 5.06 -7.09
C PRO A 23 16.27 4.25 -6.89
N GLU A 24 16.32 3.02 -6.37
CA GLU A 24 15.18 2.11 -6.28
C GLU A 24 14.04 2.70 -5.43
N LEU A 25 14.36 3.46 -4.39
CA LEU A 25 13.40 4.16 -3.54
C LEU A 25 12.47 5.08 -4.35
N THR A 26 13.01 5.72 -5.38
CA THR A 26 12.26 6.59 -6.28
C THR A 26 11.31 5.77 -7.16
N GLU A 27 11.77 4.65 -7.70
CA GLU A 27 10.95 3.77 -8.55
C GLU A 27 9.82 3.10 -7.76
N VAL A 28 10.11 2.64 -6.54
CA VAL A 28 9.12 2.05 -5.63
C VAL A 28 8.06 3.07 -5.26
N MET A 29 8.45 4.32 -4.99
CA MET A 29 7.51 5.42 -4.72
C MET A 29 6.55 5.64 -5.90
N TYR A 30 7.07 5.73 -7.14
CA TYR A 30 6.22 5.90 -8.31
C TYR A 30 5.29 4.70 -8.54
N SER A 31 5.81 3.49 -8.36
CA SER A 31 5.04 2.26 -8.55
C SER A 31 3.88 2.15 -7.54
N LEU A 32 4.15 2.48 -6.27
CA LEU A 32 3.13 2.44 -5.22
C LEU A 32 2.10 3.55 -5.39
N ASN A 33 2.49 4.75 -5.77
CA ASN A 33 1.52 5.83 -6.02
C ASN A 33 0.63 5.54 -7.22
N ALA A 34 1.17 4.96 -8.31
CA ALA A 34 0.36 4.50 -9.43
C ALA A 34 -0.64 3.40 -9.04
N LEU A 35 -0.24 2.49 -8.14
CA LEU A 35 -1.14 1.48 -7.60
C LEU A 35 -2.24 2.10 -6.73
N LEU A 36 -1.91 3.07 -5.87
CA LEU A 36 -2.89 3.79 -5.05
C LEU A 36 -3.92 4.53 -5.92
N GLU A 37 -3.48 5.15 -7.01
CA GLU A 37 -4.38 5.78 -7.98
C GLU A 37 -5.33 4.75 -8.63
N ALA A 38 -4.81 3.60 -9.04
CA ALA A 38 -5.63 2.52 -9.60
C ALA A 38 -6.64 1.96 -8.58
N LEU A 39 -6.27 1.86 -7.31
CA LEU A 39 -7.16 1.42 -6.22
C LEU A 39 -8.25 2.45 -5.92
N ASP A 40 -7.95 3.74 -6.01
CA ASP A 40 -8.95 4.82 -5.80
C ASP A 40 -10.09 4.75 -6.84
N GLN A 41 -9.80 4.21 -8.03
CA GLN A 41 -10.80 3.97 -9.07
C GLN A 41 -11.68 2.75 -8.79
N ILE A 42 -11.26 1.86 -7.88
CA ILE A 42 -12.03 0.67 -7.48
C ILE A 42 -12.92 1.05 -6.30
N ASN A 43 -14.09 1.62 -6.61
CA ASN A 43 -15.13 1.93 -5.62
C ASN A 43 -16.44 1.17 -5.95
N PRO A 44 -16.50 -0.15 -5.61
CA PRO A 44 -17.69 -0.94 -5.90
C PRO A 44 -18.90 -0.43 -5.11
N PRO A 45 -20.09 -0.36 -5.72
CA PRO A 45 -21.29 0.10 -5.04
C PRO A 45 -21.62 -0.81 -3.85
N GLY A 46 -21.90 -0.22 -2.69
CA GLY A 46 -22.27 -0.94 -1.48
C GLY A 46 -21.09 -1.39 -0.61
N LEU A 47 -19.86 -0.98 -0.91
CA LEU A 47 -18.68 -1.27 -0.06
C LEU A 47 -18.89 -0.78 1.39
N ASP A 48 -19.47 0.40 1.57
CA ASP A 48 -19.75 0.99 2.88
C ASP A 48 -20.91 0.29 3.62
N SER A 49 -21.64 -0.59 2.94
CA SER A 49 -22.84 -1.26 3.48
C SER A 49 -22.59 -2.69 3.97
N VAL A 50 -21.37 -3.20 3.78
CA VAL A 50 -21.00 -4.56 4.16
C VAL A 50 -19.90 -4.55 5.22
N GLU A 51 -20.03 -5.43 6.21
CA GLU A 51 -18.97 -5.61 7.19
C GLU A 51 -17.75 -6.30 6.55
N PRO A 52 -16.52 -5.85 6.83
CA PRO A 52 -15.33 -6.53 6.33
C PRO A 52 -15.23 -7.93 6.93
N LEU A 53 -15.05 -8.94 6.08
CA LEU A 53 -14.84 -10.31 6.53
C LEU A 53 -13.46 -10.41 7.20
N PRO A 54 -13.37 -10.82 8.48
CA PRO A 54 -12.08 -10.99 9.14
C PRO A 54 -11.34 -12.18 8.53
N ILE A 55 -10.12 -11.94 8.04
CA ILE A 55 -9.21 -13.02 7.66
C ILE A 55 -8.58 -13.57 8.95
N ILE A 56 -9.12 -14.69 9.46
CA ILE A 56 -8.51 -15.43 10.56
C ILE A 56 -7.43 -16.33 9.97
N LEU A 57 -6.17 -15.92 10.09
CA LEU A 57 -5.05 -16.79 9.72
C LEU A 57 -5.03 -18.00 10.66
N PRO A 58 -4.97 -19.25 10.13
CA PRO A 58 -4.77 -20.43 10.97
C PRO A 58 -3.41 -20.34 11.69
N PRO A 59 -3.27 -20.95 12.89
CA PRO A 59 -2.02 -20.94 13.63
C PRO A 59 -0.89 -21.58 12.79
N ALA A 60 0.29 -20.98 12.88
CA ALA A 60 1.51 -21.42 12.20
C ALA A 60 2.07 -22.74 12.76
#